data_AF-A0A382ZWR8-F1
#
_entry.id   AF-A0A382ZWR8-F1
#
_cell.length_a   1.000
_cell.length_b   1.000
_cell.length_c   1.000
_cell.angle_alpha   90.00
_cell.angle_beta   90.00
_cell.angle_gamma   90.00
#
_symmetry.space_group_name_H-M   'P 1'
#
loop_
_entity.id
_entity.type
_entity.pdbx_description
1 polymer ?
#
loop_
_entity_poly.entity_id
_entity_poly.type
_entity_poly.pdbx_seq_one_letter_code
_entity_poly.pdbx_strand_id
1 'polypeptide(L)'
;MNDRPLMPKATAVWLVENTKISFKQIADFCNLHELEVKGIADGDVEKGIKAYNPILAGQLTREEIVESSKDSNRPLVLSKKNLDISISPR
;
A
#
# COMPACT_ATOMS: atom_id res chain seq x y z
N MET A 1 -6.03 9.49 15.28
CA MET A 1 -4.65 9.05 15.00
C MET A 1 -4.54 8.85 13.51
N ASN A 2 -3.62 9.54 12.84
CA ASN A 2 -3.54 9.64 11.38
C ASN A 2 -2.60 8.54 10.86
N ASP A 3 -3.03 7.27 10.90
CA ASP A 3 -2.28 6.12 10.37
C ASP A 3 -2.45 6.05 8.84
N ARG A 4 -1.87 7.05 8.15
CA ARG A 4 -1.91 7.18 6.69
C ARG A 4 -0.49 7.13 6.14
N PRO A 5 -0.26 6.48 4.99
CA PRO A 5 1.04 6.49 4.33
C PRO A 5 1.45 7.90 3.95
N LEU A 6 2.77 8.12 3.82
CA LEU A 6 3.33 9.46 3.64
C LEU A 6 2.90 10.09 2.30
N MET A 7 2.72 9.23 1.29
CA MET A 7 2.17 9.58 -0.02
C MET A 7 1.04 8.62 -0.37
N PRO A 8 -0.22 8.89 0.03
CA PRO A 8 -1.32 7.94 -0.13
C PRO A 8 -1.64 7.60 -1.58
N LYS A 9 -1.66 8.58 -2.49
CA LYS A 9 -1.92 8.32 -3.92
C LYS A 9 -0.82 7.48 -4.56
N ALA A 10 0.45 7.85 -4.35
CA ALA A 10 1.58 7.09 -4.89
C ALA A 10 1.71 5.69 -4.29
N THR A 11 1.37 5.54 -3.01
CA THR A 11 1.33 4.24 -2.33
C THR A 11 0.19 3.38 -2.86
N ALA A 12 -0.97 3.96 -3.12
CA ALA A 12 -2.10 3.26 -3.73
C ALA A 12 -1.75 2.74 -5.14
N VAL A 13 -1.12 3.56 -5.98
CA VAL A 13 -0.59 3.14 -7.29
C VAL A 13 0.34 1.94 -7.13
N TRP A 14 1.35 2.05 -6.26
CA TRP A 14 2.28 0.95 -6.03
C TRP A 14 1.59 -0.33 -5.55
N LEU A 15 0.65 -0.23 -4.60
CA LEU A 15 -0.08 -1.37 -4.05
C LEU A 15 -0.96 -2.04 -5.11
N VAL A 16 -1.67 -1.27 -5.93
CA VAL A 16 -2.51 -1.79 -7.01
C VAL A 16 -1.69 -2.56 -8.04
N GLU A 17 -0.52 -2.03 -8.43
CA GLU A 17 0.32 -2.65 -9.47
C GLU A 17 1.21 -3.80 -8.96
N ASN A 18 1.68 -3.73 -7.70
CA ASN A 18 2.71 -4.64 -7.18
C ASN A 18 2.17 -5.67 -6.18
N THR A 19 0.90 -5.58 -5.78
CA THR A 19 0.30 -6.48 -4.77
C THR A 19 -1.06 -7.01 -5.22
N LYS A 20 -1.61 -7.97 -4.48
CA LYS A 20 -2.95 -8.53 -4.73
C LYS A 20 -3.99 -8.04 -3.72
N ILE A 21 -3.74 -6.90 -3.10
CA ILE A 21 -4.65 -6.28 -2.13
C ILE A 21 -5.90 -5.78 -2.87
N SER A 22 -7.06 -5.92 -2.23
CA SER A 22 -8.33 -5.45 -2.80
C SER A 22 -8.43 -3.92 -2.76
N PHE A 23 -9.09 -3.32 -3.76
CA PHE A 23 -9.24 -1.86 -3.85
C PHE A 23 -9.81 -1.22 -2.58
N LYS A 24 -10.77 -1.90 -1.93
CA LYS A 24 -11.34 -1.48 -0.64
C LYS A 24 -10.29 -1.36 0.46
N GLN A 25 -9.38 -2.32 0.56
CA GLN A 25 -8.32 -2.33 1.57
C GLN A 25 -7.29 -1.22 1.31
N ILE A 26 -6.93 -0.99 0.04
CA ILE A 26 -6.04 0.11 -0.37
C ILE A 26 -6.70 1.47 -0.09
N ALA A 27 -7.99 1.58 -0.39
CA ALA A 27 -8.80 2.77 -0.14
C ALA A 27 -8.84 3.10 1.36
N ASP A 28 -9.11 2.10 2.20
CA ASP A 28 -9.12 2.25 3.67
C ASP A 28 -7.74 2.70 4.19
N PHE A 29 -6.67 2.02 3.76
CA PHE A 29 -5.29 2.30 4.17
C PHE A 29 -4.76 3.67 3.73
N CYS A 30 -4.96 4.01 2.45
CA CYS A 30 -4.55 5.31 1.91
C CYS A 30 -5.56 6.42 2.28
N ASN A 31 -6.69 6.03 2.90
CA ASN A 31 -7.84 6.87 3.20
C ASN A 31 -8.26 7.67 1.94
N LEU A 32 -8.38 6.91 0.85
CA LEU A 32 -8.89 7.32 -0.45
C LEU A 32 -10.26 6.68 -0.65
N HIS A 33 -11.02 7.19 -1.61
CA HIS A 33 -12.28 6.54 -1.98
C HIS A 33 -12.01 5.34 -2.89
N GLU A 34 -12.82 4.28 -2.81
CA GLU A 34 -12.64 3.09 -3.67
C GLU A 34 -12.66 3.47 -5.18
N LEU A 35 -13.43 4.48 -5.56
CA LEU A 35 -13.45 5.02 -6.93
C LEU A 35 -12.11 5.63 -7.37
N GLU A 36 -11.40 6.33 -6.48
CA GLU A 36 -10.06 6.87 -6.78
C GLU A 36 -9.08 5.70 -7.02
N VAL A 37 -9.15 4.65 -6.19
CA VAL A 37 -8.29 3.47 -6.34
C VAL A 37 -8.62 2.69 -7.62
N LYS A 38 -9.89 2.58 -7.99
CA LYS A 38 -10.31 2.01 -9.27
C LYS A 38 -9.80 2.83 -10.46
N GLY A 39 -9.88 4.16 -10.39
CA GLY A 39 -9.32 5.04 -11.43
C GLY A 39 -7.79 4.93 -11.55
N ILE A 40 -7.09 4.67 -10.44
CA ILE A 40 -5.66 4.33 -10.47
C ILE A 40 -5.44 2.98 -11.18
N ALA A 41 -6.23 1.96 -10.85
CA ALA A 41 -6.12 0.64 -11.48
C ALA A 41 -6.46 0.64 -12.98
N ASP A 42 -7.33 1.55 -13.42
CA ASP A 42 -7.71 1.73 -14.82
C ASP A 42 -6.64 2.52 -15.62
N GLY A 43 -5.64 3.09 -14.92
CA GLY A 43 -4.60 3.92 -15.54
C GLY A 43 -5.04 5.35 -15.85
N ASP A 44 -6.22 5.76 -15.39
CA ASP A 44 -6.78 7.10 -15.61
C ASP A 44 -6.02 8.16 -14.79
N VAL A 45 -5.59 7.79 -13.58
CA VAL A 45 -4.87 8.66 -12.64
C VAL A 45 -3.34 8.55 -12.77
N GLU A 46 -2.83 7.52 -13.48
CA GLU A 46 -1.41 7.16 -13.54
C GLU A 46 -0.53 8.04 -14.44
N LYS A 47 -1.12 8.93 -15.26
CA LYS A 47 -0.38 9.82 -16.18
C LYS A 47 0.37 10.92 -15.42
N GLY A 48 1.37 10.56 -14.61
CA GLY A 48 2.31 11.47 -13.97
C GLY A 48 2.63 11.20 -12.50
N ILE A 49 1.96 10.25 -11.84
CA ILE A 49 2.23 9.92 -10.44
C ILE A 49 3.28 8.82 -10.37
N LYS A 50 4.44 9.10 -9.75
CA LYS A 50 5.43 8.07 -9.47
C LYS A 50 4.94 7.18 -8.33
N ALA A 51 4.79 5.88 -8.59
CA ALA A 51 4.49 4.89 -7.57
C ALA A 51 5.50 4.95 -6.41
N TYR A 52 5.01 4.95 -5.17
CA TYR A 52 5.84 5.02 -3.97
C TYR A 52 5.75 3.71 -3.21
N ASN A 53 6.90 3.05 -3.03
CA ASN A 53 6.94 1.74 -2.40
C ASN A 53 6.85 1.87 -0.87
N PRO A 54 5.73 1.48 -0.24
CA PRO A 54 5.56 1.58 1.21
C PRO A 54 6.41 0.57 1.98
N ILE A 55 6.88 -0.51 1.33
CA ILE A 55 7.77 -1.50 1.94
C ILE A 55 9.17 -0.91 2.12
N LEU A 56 9.70 -0.27 1.06
CA LEU A 56 11.00 0.40 1.12
C LEU A 56 10.97 1.60 2.07
N ALA A 57 9.81 2.25 2.18
CA ALA A 57 9.60 3.33 3.13
C ALA A 57 9.49 2.85 4.59
N GLY A 58 9.47 1.54 4.84
CA GLY A 58 9.25 0.97 6.17
C GLY A 58 7.84 1.19 6.72
N GLN A 59 6.88 1.57 5.88
CA GLN A 59 5.48 1.82 6.26
C GLN A 59 4.64 0.54 6.23
N LEU A 60 5.02 -0.43 5.41
CA LEU A 60 4.41 -1.75 5.33
C LEU A 60 5.48 -2.84 5.31
N THR A 61 5.11 -4.03 5.74
CA THR A 61 5.95 -5.22 5.58
C THR A 61 5.41 -6.11 4.48
N ARG A 62 6.30 -6.94 3.91
CA ARG A 62 5.89 -7.93 2.92
C ARG A 62 4.94 -8.94 3.56
N GLU A 63 5.15 -9.32 4.82
CA GLU A 63 4.22 -10.20 5.55
C GLU A 63 2.82 -9.60 5.63
N GLU A 64 2.67 -8.33 6.03
CA GLU A 64 1.34 -7.68 6.13
C GLU A 64 0.62 -7.66 4.79
N ILE A 65 1.33 -7.33 3.70
CA ILE A 65 0.75 -7.36 2.36
C ILE A 65 0.30 -8.78 1.99
N VAL A 66 1.07 -9.80 2.34
CA VAL A 66 0.73 -11.20 2.04
C VAL A 66 -0.47 -11.66 2.87
N GLU A 67 -0.55 -11.31 4.15
CA GLU A 67 -1.69 -11.63 5.01
C GLU A 67 -2.97 -10.93 4.52
N SER A 68 -2.90 -9.61 4.28
CA SER A 68 -4.03 -8.86 3.73
C SER A 68 -4.38 -9.27 2.30
N SER A 69 -3.44 -9.79 1.50
CA SER A 69 -3.74 -10.33 0.16
C SER A 69 -4.47 -11.67 0.23
N LYS A 70 -4.36 -12.41 1.34
CA LYS A 70 -5.09 -13.65 1.58
C LYS A 70 -6.47 -13.39 2.17
N ASP A 71 -6.62 -12.31 2.93
CA ASP A 71 -7.86 -11.94 3.61
C ASP A 71 -8.35 -10.56 3.18
N SER A 72 -9.35 -10.51 2.30
CA SER A 72 -9.93 -9.25 1.80
C SER A 72 -10.70 -8.45 2.85
N ASN A 73 -11.03 -9.04 4.01
CA ASN A 73 -11.66 -8.33 5.14
C ASN A 73 -10.64 -7.71 6.10
N ARG A 74 -9.37 -8.11 6.01
CA ARG A 74 -8.31 -7.57 6.85
C ARG A 74 -7.80 -6.22 6.31
N PRO A 75 -7.92 -5.10 7.05
CA PRO A 75 -7.34 -3.83 6.62
C PRO A 75 -5.81 -3.88 6.70
N LEU A 76 -5.12 -3.08 5.88
CA LEU A 76 -3.67 -2.94 6.01
C LEU A 76 -3.36 -2.07 7.23
N VAL A 77 -2.36 -2.47 8.00
CA VAL A 77 -1.89 -1.73 9.16
C VAL A 77 -0.50 -1.19 8.89
N LEU A 78 -0.32 0.10 9.15
CA LEU A 78 0.99 0.74 9.05
C LEU A 78 1.94 0.11 10.05
N SER A 79 3.02 -0.48 9.54
CA SER A 79 4.11 -0.96 10.37
C SER A 79 4.88 0.26 10.90
N LYS A 80 4.59 0.69 12.12
CA LYS A 80 5.51 1.53 12.92
C LYS A 80 6.66 0.67 13.42
N LYS A 81 7.42 0.05 12.51
CA LYS A 81 8.64 -0.65 12.88
C LYS A 81 9.77 0.35 12.92
N ASN A 82 10.31 0.57 14.12
CA ASN A 82 11.70 0.99 14.27
C ASN A 82 12.54 0.03 13.40
N LEU A 83 13.51 0.60 12.69
CA LEU A 83 14.17 0.01 11.53
C LEU A 83 15.07 -1.19 11.89
N ASP A 84 14.50 -2.32 12.27
CA ASP A 84 15.23 -3.59 12.44
C ASP A 84 15.28 -4.32 11.08
N ILE A 85 16.01 -3.76 10.12
CA ILE A 85 16.25 -4.43 8.84
C ILE A 85 17.30 -5.53 9.10
N SER A 86 16.82 -6.77 9.22
CA SER A 86 17.64 -7.96 9.02
C SER A 86 17.96 -8.04 7.52
N ILE A 87 19.06 -7.40 7.12
CA ILE A 87 19.68 -7.62 5.82
C ILE A 87 20.25 -9.03 5.90
N SER A 88 19.63 -9.99 5.20
CA SER A 88 20.24 -11.29 4.94
C SER A 88 21.17 -11.12 3.73
N PRO A 89 22.51 -11.00 3.90
CA PRO A 89 23.42 -11.09 2.77
C PRO A 89 23.38 -12.51 2.24
N ARG A 90 23.28 -12.66 0.92
CA ARG A 90 23.52 -13.92 0.22
C ARG A 90 24.86 -13.85 -0.48
#